data_AF-A0A2M7TAE1-F1
#
_entry.id   AF-A0A2M7TAE1-F1
#
_cell.length_a   1.000
_cell.length_b   1.000
_cell.length_c   1.000
_cell.angle_alpha   90.00
_cell.angle_beta   90.00
_cell.angle_gamma   90.00
#
_symmetry.space_group_name_H-M   'P 1'
#
loop_
_entity.id
_entity.type
_entity.pdbx_description
1 polymer ?
#
loop_
_entity_poly.entity_id
_entity_poly.type
_entity_poly.pdbx_seq_one_letter_code
_entity_poly.pdbx_strand_id
1 'polypeptide(L)' 'MALEIGELAPDFTLPDQDRNSCHFSDLRGRNILLAFYTHDFSPV' A
#
# COMPACT_ATOMS: atom_id res chain seq x y z
N MET A 1 -16.57 5.51 -1.85
CA MET A 1 -16.23 5.93 -3.23
C MET A 1 -15.08 5.03 -3.67
N ALA A 2 -15.16 4.48 -4.88
CA ALA A 2 -14.07 3.67 -5.44
C ALA A 2 -12.97 4.62 -5.96
N LEU A 3 -11.74 4.11 -6.05
CA LEU A 3 -10.62 4.81 -6.68
C LEU A 3 -10.81 4.80 -8.20
N GLU A 4 -10.65 5.96 -8.85
CA GLU A 4 -10.77 6.08 -10.31
C GLU A 4 -9.39 6.07 -10.98
N ILE A 5 -9.34 5.61 -12.23
CA ILE A 5 -8.08 5.58 -13.00
C ILE A 5 -7.62 7.02 -13.28
N GLY A 6 -6.34 7.29 -12.99
CA GLY A 6 -5.73 8.61 -13.20
C GLY A 6 -5.85 9.54 -12.00
N GLU A 7 -6.61 9.16 -10.96
CA GLU A 7 -6.58 9.89 -9.70
C GLU A 7 -5.23 9.71 -8.99
N LEU A 8 -4.83 10.76 -8.26
CA LEU A 8 -3.69 10.66 -7.38
C LEU A 8 -4.01 9.64 -6.28
N ALA A 9 -3.16 8.62 -6.14
CA ALA A 9 -3.31 7.65 -5.08
C ALA A 9 -3.30 8.34 -3.69
N PRO A 10 -4.19 7.94 -2.77
CA PRO A 10 -4.30 8.55 -1.45
C PRO A 10 -3.02 8.30 -0.66
N ASP A 11 -2.66 9.27 0.18
CA ASP A 11 -1.55 9.09 1.11
C ASP A 11 -2.04 8.42 2.39
N PHE A 12 -1.24 7.51 2.91
CA PHE A 12 -1.51 6.80 4.15
C PHE A 12 -0.20 6.31 4.79
N THR A 13 -0.29 5.98 6.06
CA THR A 13 0.83 5.40 6.82
C THR A 13 0.41 4.05 7.36
N LEU A 14 1.23 3.03 7.14
CA LEU A 14 1.04 1.69 7.69
C LEU A 14 2.31 1.24 8.42
N PRO A 15 2.20 0.46 9.51
CA PRO A 15 3.34 -0.22 10.06
C PRO A 15 3.79 -1.35 9.12
N ASP A 16 5.10 -1.51 8.93
CA ASP A 16 5.68 -2.69 8.30
C ASP A 16 5.76 -3.89 9.26
N GLN A 17 6.34 -5.00 8.80
CA GLN A 17 6.53 -6.22 9.61
C GLN A 17 7.40 -6.01 10.87
N ASP A 18 8.25 -4.98 10.87
CA ASP A 18 9.16 -4.63 11.96
C ASP A 18 8.60 -3.47 12.81
N ARG A 19 7.36 -3.04 12.57
CA ARG A 19 6.66 -1.91 13.19
C ARG A 19 7.27 -0.53 12.89
N ASN A 20 8.05 -0.41 11.83
CA ASN A 20 8.45 0.89 11.32
C ASN A 20 7.26 1.54 10.59
N SER A 21 7.15 2.85 10.69
CA SER A 21 6.17 3.60 9.90
C SER A 21 6.61 3.66 8.44
N CYS A 22 5.77 3.16 7.53
CA CYS A 22 5.91 3.36 6.10
C CYS A 22 4.87 4.36 5.61
N HIS A 23 5.30 5.48 5.05
CA HIS A 23 4.42 6.45 4.39
C HIS A 23 4.34 6.16 2.90
N PHE A 24 3.13 6.11 2.36
CA PHE A 24 2.94 5.82 0.94
C PHE A 24 3.52 6.91 0.03
N SER A 25 3.50 8.16 0.48
CA SER A 25 4.14 9.30 -0.20
C SER A 25 5.66 9.18 -0.36
N ASP A 26 6.36 8.42 0.49
CA ASP A 26 7.81 8.20 0.36
C ASP A 26 8.16 7.34 -0.87
N LEU A 27 7.20 6.60 -1.42
CA LEU A 27 7.38 5.71 -2.57
C LEU A 27 7.15 6.41 -3.92
N ARG A 28 6.85 7.72 -3.92
CA ARG A 28 6.60 8.50 -5.15
C ARG A 28 7.81 8.50 -6.09
N GLY A 29 7.52 8.65 -7.39
CA GLY A 29 8.54 8.64 -8.46
C GLY A 29 8.97 7.25 -8.92
N ARG A 30 8.30 6.19 -8.42
CA ARG A 30 8.50 4.79 -8.83
C ARG A 30 7.17 4.20 -9.27
N ASN A 31 7.22 3.16 -10.10
CA ASN A 31 6.05 2.33 -10.38
C ASN A 31 5.82 1.39 -9.20
N ILE A 32 4.66 1.48 -8.55
CA ILE A 32 4.33 0.73 -7.34
C ILE A 32 3.09 -0.12 -7.59
N LEU A 33 3.08 -1.34 -7.05
CA LEU A 33 1.91 -2.21 -6.96
C LEU A 33 1.54 -2.39 -5.48
N LEU A 34 0.31 -2.07 -5.12
CA LEU A 34 -0.25 -2.32 -3.80
C LEU A 34 -1.19 -3.53 -3.87
N ALA A 35 -0.89 -4.57 -3.12
CA ALA A 35 -1.68 -5.80 -3.08
C ALA A 35 -2.18 -6.07 -1.66
N PHE A 36 -3.48 -6.32 -1.51
CA PHE A 36 -4.09 -6.72 -0.25
C PHE A 36 -4.37 -8.23 -0.26
N TYR A 37 -4.07 -8.89 0.85
CA TYR A 37 -4.37 -10.31 1.05
C TYR A 37 -4.92 -10.52 2.47
N THR A 38 -5.56 -11.66 2.71
CA THR A 38 -6.38 -11.87 3.90
C THR A 38 -5.56 -12.27 5.12
N HIS A 39 -4.67 -13.26 4.99
CA HIS A 39 -3.85 -13.75 6.10
C HIS A 39 -2.47 -14.19 5.60
N ASP A 40 -1.46 -14.02 6.46
CA ASP A 40 -0.15 -14.64 6.27
C ASP A 40 -0.25 -16.16 6.38
N PHE A 41 0.57 -16.86 5.60
CA PHE A 41 0.72 -18.32 5.64
C PHE A 41 -0.57 -19.13 5.40
N SER A 42 -1.58 -18.54 4.73
CA SER A 42 -2.77 -19.27 4.30
C SER A 42 -2.53 -20.01 2.97
N PRO A 43 -3.24 -21.13 2.72
CA PRO A 43 -3.31 -21.72 1.38
C PRO A 43 -3.79 -20.69 0.34
N VAL A 44 -3.34 -20.87 -0.90
CA VAL A 44 -3.85 -20.14 -2.07
C VAL A 44 -5.15 -20.74 -2.59
#